data_AF-A0A1Y1Z9F2-F1
#
_entry.id   AF-A0A1Y1Z9F2-F1
#
_cell.length_a   1.000
_cell.length_b   1.000
_cell.length_c   1.000
_cell.angle_alpha   90.00
_cell.angle_beta   90.00
_cell.angle_gamma   90.00
#
_symmetry.space_group_name_H-M   'P 1'
#
loop_
_entity.id
_entity.type
_entity.pdbx_description
1 polymer ?
#
loop_
_entity_poly.entity_id
_entity_poly.type
_entity_poly.pdbx_seq_one_letter_code
_entity_poly.pdbx_strand_id
1 'polypeptide(L)'
;MEDFFSVIDSQIPARKEPHRQSCETSNRPVTTKVNLLRKRVRSKFGISKHSFLILDGYDRLHKTQQTLLDHELVGLKPHNVSVLITRRVPTCYKPAIVEFFCDRPCQCPNALRLYFKCEKCDFALCYPCNSFGRGCREHGASIPLVEPYDHIDLNLSKPSTGSNDNPAFASPLHHFTALELEKEMGDLRLNSVLAGPSAVSSGHRTAALGRSLVKSIIRKSGWNLNLARLRLDEVHDLDSFEGVEKVNDRLPRSITAYFAHEIERIERRDAVERDIGLLAITAVAHSGKATGIPVSELESRIRGVMNESLSVSNSPPWGLDNVMLATNGLLVVQPRTDIVHIACYNQDFGFYVREDYNETLYNSKCKLGLGDQMKEES
;
A
#
# COMPACT_ATOMS: atom_id res chain seq x y z
N MET A 1 38.11 18.85 17.69
CA MET A 1 37.17 18.01 16.93
C MET A 1 36.29 17.23 17.92
N GLU A 2 35.79 17.91 18.95
CA GLU A 2 35.03 17.35 20.08
C GLU A 2 33.69 18.09 20.30
N ASP A 3 33.34 19.06 19.46
CA ASP A 3 32.14 19.91 19.65
C ASP A 3 30.89 19.45 18.88
N PHE A 4 30.89 18.27 18.26
CA PHE A 4 29.81 17.89 17.33
C PHE A 4 28.68 17.02 17.93
N PHE A 5 28.80 16.57 19.19
CA PHE A 5 27.83 15.65 19.79
C PHE A 5 26.93 16.22 20.90
N SER A 6 26.98 17.52 21.22
CA SER A 6 26.33 18.05 22.43
C SER A 6 24.88 18.53 22.31
N VAL A 7 24.19 18.37 21.17
CA VAL A 7 22.84 18.96 21.00
C VAL A 7 21.84 18.01 20.36
N ILE A 8 21.50 16.88 21.00
CA ILE A 8 20.13 16.40 21.33
C ILE A 8 20.24 15.33 22.46
N ASP A 9 20.97 15.62 23.53
CA ASP A 9 20.95 14.75 24.74
C ASP A 9 20.78 15.58 26.03
N SER A 10 21.07 16.88 25.98
CA SER A 10 21.10 17.78 27.14
C SER A 10 19.74 18.37 27.56
N GLN A 11 18.60 17.91 27.04
CA GLN A 11 17.27 18.41 27.45
C GLN A 11 16.22 17.35 27.78
N ILE A 12 16.62 16.09 27.99
CA ILE A 12 15.81 15.18 28.80
C ILE A 12 16.52 15.07 30.14
N PRO A 13 16.19 15.91 31.15
CA PRO A 13 16.65 15.63 32.49
C PRO A 13 16.22 14.20 32.81
N ALA A 14 17.11 13.44 33.46
CA ALA A 14 16.85 12.09 33.96
C ALA A 14 15.65 12.09 34.93
N ARG A 15 14.45 12.23 34.39
CA ARG A 15 13.18 12.01 35.08
C ARG A 15 12.81 10.58 34.79
N LYS A 16 13.07 9.73 35.78
CA LYS A 16 12.39 8.45 35.96
C LYS A 16 10.91 8.71 36.21
N GLU A 17 10.14 9.10 35.18
CA GLU A 17 8.68 9.03 35.15
C GLU A 17 8.22 8.82 33.68
N PRO A 18 7.14 8.05 33.44
CA PRO A 18 6.91 7.41 32.14
C PRO A 18 6.36 8.40 31.12
N HIS A 19 7.16 8.69 30.09
CA HIS A 19 6.73 9.51 28.94
C HIS A 19 5.50 8.94 28.19
N ARG A 20 5.16 7.66 28.43
CA ARG A 20 3.93 7.00 27.95
C ARG A 20 2.64 7.72 28.39
N GLN A 21 2.57 8.25 29.61
CA GLN A 21 1.33 8.85 30.14
C GLN A 21 0.99 10.22 29.54
N SER A 22 1.96 10.95 28.95
CA SER A 22 1.71 12.29 28.37
C SER A 22 1.17 12.25 26.93
N CYS A 23 1.47 11.18 26.19
CA CYS A 23 0.91 10.99 24.84
C CYS A 23 -0.57 10.58 24.88
N GLU A 24 -0.97 9.82 25.90
CA GLU A 24 -2.35 9.32 26.08
C GLU A 24 -3.30 10.37 26.69
N THR A 25 -2.80 11.42 27.33
CA THR A 25 -3.62 12.43 28.03
C THR A 25 -3.85 13.74 27.27
N SER A 26 -3.26 13.94 26.08
CA SER A 26 -3.46 15.18 25.32
C SER A 26 -4.55 15.05 24.24
N ASN A 27 -5.79 15.35 24.63
CA ASN A 27 -6.97 15.57 23.76
C ASN A 27 -6.84 16.77 22.80
N ARG A 28 -5.63 17.18 22.43
CA ARG A 28 -5.41 18.31 21.53
C ARG A 28 -5.67 17.88 20.07
N PRO A 29 -6.37 18.70 19.27
CA PRO A 29 -6.56 18.45 17.85
C PRO A 29 -5.22 18.19 17.14
N VAL A 30 -5.21 17.27 16.17
CA VAL A 30 -4.02 16.90 15.38
C VAL A 30 -3.42 18.15 14.72
N THR A 31 -4.26 19.04 14.22
CA THR A 31 -3.85 20.34 13.66
C THR A 31 -3.06 21.18 14.65
N THR A 32 -3.43 21.18 15.94
CA THR A 32 -2.68 21.86 17.00
C THR A 32 -1.34 21.20 17.27
N LYS A 33 -1.28 19.86 17.29
CA LYS A 33 -0.03 19.09 17.47
C LYS A 33 0.94 19.34 16.31
N VAL A 34 0.44 19.30 15.06
CA VAL A 34 1.19 19.61 13.84
C VAL A 34 1.67 21.05 13.84
N ASN A 35 0.81 22.02 14.18
CA ASN A 35 1.20 23.44 14.25
C ASN A 35 2.25 23.70 15.34
N LEU A 36 2.19 23.01 16.48
CA LEU A 36 3.21 23.08 17.52
C LEU A 36 4.54 22.50 17.04
N LEU A 37 4.51 21.35 16.38
CA LEU A 37 5.70 20.72 15.81
C LEU A 37 6.34 21.66 14.76
N ARG A 38 5.53 22.14 13.80
CA ARG A 38 5.93 23.08 12.75
C ARG A 38 6.53 24.37 13.34
N LYS A 39 5.88 24.95 14.35
CA LYS A 39 6.37 26.16 15.05
C LYS A 39 7.72 25.91 15.71
N ARG A 40 7.87 24.79 16.44
CA ARG A 40 9.13 24.44 17.11
C ARG A 40 10.27 24.17 16.14
N VAL A 41 10.01 23.34 15.12
CA VAL A 41 10.96 23.02 14.05
C VAL A 41 11.40 24.33 13.38
N ARG A 42 10.47 25.13 12.84
CA ARG A 42 10.81 26.38 12.14
C ARG A 42 11.51 27.41 13.02
N SER A 43 11.14 27.51 14.30
CA SER A 43 11.79 28.45 15.25
C SER A 43 13.27 28.14 15.48
N LYS A 44 13.70 26.89 15.30
CA LYS A 44 15.09 26.46 15.49
C LYS A 44 15.94 26.59 14.23
N PHE A 45 15.34 26.53 13.04
CA PHE A 45 16.06 26.52 11.76
C PHE A 45 16.22 27.90 11.11
N GLY A 46 15.62 28.96 11.67
CA GLY A 46 15.74 30.32 11.13
C GLY A 46 17.08 31.03 11.33
N ILE A 47 18.03 30.44 12.08
CA ILE A 47 19.23 31.15 12.57
C ILE A 47 20.53 30.69 11.87
N SER A 48 20.57 29.48 11.33
CA SER A 48 21.81 28.87 10.80
C SER A 48 21.77 28.69 9.27
N LYS A 49 22.89 29.00 8.60
CA LYS A 49 23.05 28.86 7.13
C LYS A 49 22.86 27.43 6.61
N HIS A 50 23.21 26.44 7.43
CA HIS A 50 23.02 25.01 7.19
C HIS A 50 22.74 24.31 8.52
N SER A 51 21.77 23.40 8.54
CA SER A 51 21.44 22.61 9.73
C SER A 51 21.26 21.15 9.37
N PHE A 52 21.58 20.27 10.32
CA PHE A 52 21.25 18.85 10.23
C PHE A 52 20.16 18.52 11.26
N LEU A 53 19.10 17.86 10.82
CA LEU A 53 18.05 17.33 11.69
C LEU A 53 18.16 15.81 11.72
N ILE A 54 18.47 15.24 12.88
CA ILE A 54 18.52 13.79 13.08
C ILE A 54 17.28 13.35 13.87
N LEU A 55 16.50 12.43 13.31
CA LEU A 55 15.29 11.87 13.93
C LEU A 55 15.48 10.39 14.22
N ASP A 56 15.69 10.02 15.49
CA ASP A 56 15.84 8.61 15.90
C ASP A 56 14.54 7.94 16.33
N GLY A 57 14.40 6.66 15.98
CA GLY A 57 13.25 5.83 16.30
C GLY A 57 11.98 6.22 15.54
N TYR A 58 12.11 6.68 14.30
CA TYR A 58 10.98 7.13 13.50
C TYR A 58 9.88 6.05 13.32
N ASP A 59 10.29 4.78 13.26
CA ASP A 59 9.46 3.58 13.25
C ASP A 59 8.58 3.42 14.50
N ARG A 60 8.99 4.00 15.64
CA ARG A 60 8.22 3.96 16.90
C ARG A 60 7.03 4.91 16.89
N LEU A 61 7.02 5.85 15.95
CA LEU A 61 5.86 6.70 15.73
C LEU A 61 4.76 5.88 15.09
N HIS A 62 3.51 6.18 15.43
CA HIS A 62 2.38 5.57 14.73
C HIS A 62 2.41 5.94 13.24
N LYS A 63 1.90 5.07 12.35
CA LYS A 63 2.01 5.24 10.88
C LYS A 63 1.47 6.58 10.34
N THR A 64 0.46 7.13 11.02
CA THR A 64 -0.09 8.46 10.73
C THR A 64 0.84 9.59 11.19
N GLN A 65 1.45 9.48 12.35
CA GLN A 65 2.48 10.42 12.84
C GLN A 65 3.71 10.39 11.94
N GLN A 66 4.11 9.21 11.47
CA GLN A 66 5.14 9.04 10.43
C GLN A 66 4.76 9.83 9.18
N THR A 67 3.57 9.57 8.62
CA THR A 67 3.08 10.25 7.40
C THR A 67 3.04 11.78 7.55
N LEU A 68 2.57 12.28 8.69
CA LEU A 68 2.54 13.72 9.00
C LEU A 68 3.96 14.31 9.12
N LEU A 69 4.87 13.59 9.78
CA LEU A 69 6.24 14.00 9.96
C LEU A 69 6.99 14.04 8.62
N ASP A 70 6.85 13.02 7.76
CA ASP A 70 7.42 12.99 6.41
C ASP A 70 7.04 14.23 5.60
N HIS A 71 5.77 14.61 5.65
CA HIS A 71 5.28 15.79 4.95
C HIS A 71 5.94 17.09 5.46
N GLU A 72 6.05 17.28 6.78
CA GLU A 72 6.70 18.47 7.34
C GLU A 72 8.20 18.52 7.01
N LEU A 73 8.88 17.37 7.00
CA LEU A 73 10.30 17.28 6.69
C LEU A 73 10.61 17.64 5.24
N VAL A 74 9.70 17.35 4.30
CA VAL A 74 9.82 17.81 2.91
C VAL A 74 9.86 19.34 2.85
N GLY A 75 9.06 20.03 3.66
CA GLY A 75 9.02 21.49 3.75
C GLY A 75 10.28 22.15 4.33
N LEU A 76 11.21 21.38 4.90
CA LEU A 76 12.47 21.89 5.46
C LEU A 76 13.61 21.96 4.44
N LYS A 77 13.51 21.25 3.32
CA LYS A 77 14.54 21.27 2.26
C LYS A 77 14.86 22.67 1.72
N PRO A 78 13.87 23.56 1.48
CA PRO A 78 14.15 24.93 1.03
C PRO A 78 14.91 25.80 2.05
N HIS A 79 15.03 25.35 3.31
CA HIS A 79 15.65 26.09 4.40
C HIS A 79 17.08 25.60 4.71
N ASN A 80 17.75 24.95 3.74
CA ASN A 80 19.09 24.38 3.90
C ASN A 80 19.24 23.40 5.07
N VAL A 81 18.15 22.69 5.40
CA VAL A 81 18.15 21.65 6.43
C VAL A 81 18.31 20.28 5.78
N SER A 82 19.39 19.59 6.13
CA SER A 82 19.62 18.20 5.77
C SER A 82 19.00 17.30 6.83
N VAL A 83 18.02 16.48 6.45
CA VAL A 83 17.30 15.61 7.38
C VAL A 83 17.83 14.18 7.28
N LEU A 84 18.24 13.61 8.40
CA LEU A 84 18.58 12.20 8.57
C LEU A 84 17.52 11.55 9.46
N ILE A 85 16.77 10.61 8.91
CA ILE A 85 15.76 9.85 9.63
C ILE A 85 16.32 8.46 9.91
N THR A 86 16.45 8.09 11.18
CA THR A 86 16.82 6.73 11.59
C THR A 86 15.56 6.00 12.07
N ARG A 87 15.33 4.86 11.45
CA ARG A 87 14.32 3.88 11.88
C ARG A 87 15.08 2.79 12.63
N ARG A 88 14.66 2.45 13.84
CA ARG A 88 14.99 1.16 14.44
C ARG A 88 14.23 0.13 13.63
N VAL A 89 14.95 -0.51 12.73
CA VAL A 89 14.52 -1.82 12.26
C VAL A 89 14.22 -2.62 13.55
N PRO A 90 13.08 -3.35 13.70
CA PRO A 90 13.17 -4.61 14.47
C PRO A 90 14.42 -5.27 13.92
N THR A 91 15.34 -5.85 14.70
CA THR A 91 16.59 -6.40 14.15
C THR A 91 16.31 -7.41 13.03
N CYS A 92 16.13 -6.90 11.81
CA CYS A 92 15.92 -7.59 10.56
C CYS A 92 17.30 -7.53 9.97
N TYR A 93 17.99 -8.65 10.07
CA TYR A 93 19.22 -8.85 9.35
C TYR A 93 18.88 -8.76 7.87
N LYS A 94 19.09 -7.59 7.27
CA LYS A 94 19.50 -7.57 5.87
C LYS A 94 20.72 -8.50 5.85
N PRO A 95 20.72 -9.61 5.08
CA PRO A 95 21.96 -10.33 4.87
C PRO A 95 22.99 -9.29 4.48
N ALA A 96 24.14 -9.28 5.17
CA ALA A 96 25.26 -8.41 4.79
C ALA A 96 25.36 -8.49 3.27
N ILE A 97 25.42 -7.33 2.60
CA ILE A 97 25.30 -7.22 1.14
C ILE A 97 26.44 -8.02 0.51
N VAL A 98 26.20 -9.31 0.31
CA VAL A 98 26.95 -10.17 -0.57
C VAL A 98 26.12 -10.15 -1.83
N GLU A 99 26.66 -9.48 -2.85
CA GLU A 99 26.03 -9.42 -4.15
C GLU A 99 26.08 -10.81 -4.77
N PHE A 100 25.01 -11.59 -4.61
CA PHE A 100 24.87 -12.87 -5.27
C PHE A 100 24.48 -12.64 -6.73
N PHE A 101 25.19 -13.27 -7.64
CA PHE A 101 24.80 -13.35 -9.05
C PHE A 101 24.29 -14.76 -9.34
N CYS A 102 23.53 -14.91 -10.42
CA CYS A 102 23.15 -16.26 -10.83
C CYS A 102 24.40 -16.98 -11.35
N ASP A 103 24.75 -18.12 -10.74
CA ASP A 103 25.92 -18.92 -11.13
C ASP A 103 25.75 -19.65 -12.47
N ARG A 104 24.60 -19.48 -13.12
CA ARG A 104 24.36 -19.97 -14.48
C ARG A 104 24.43 -18.80 -15.45
N PRO A 105 25.00 -19.03 -16.67
CA PRO A 105 24.92 -18.05 -17.73
C PRO A 105 23.45 -17.83 -18.06
N CYS A 106 22.92 -16.72 -17.58
CA CYS A 106 21.58 -16.24 -17.81
C CYS A 106 21.64 -14.72 -17.93
N GLN A 107 20.61 -14.13 -18.53
CA GLN A 107 20.57 -12.71 -18.83
C GLN A 107 20.14 -11.86 -17.62
N CYS A 108 20.36 -12.33 -16.38
CA CYS A 108 20.05 -11.55 -15.18
C CYS A 108 21.09 -10.42 -15.06
N PRO A 109 20.73 -9.15 -15.30
CA PRO A 109 21.71 -8.07 -15.47
C PRO A 109 22.26 -7.54 -14.15
N ASN A 110 21.65 -7.91 -13.02
CA ASN A 110 21.91 -7.33 -11.70
C ASN A 110 22.10 -8.42 -10.65
N ALA A 111 22.72 -8.03 -9.53
CA ALA A 111 22.77 -8.84 -8.32
C ALA A 111 21.36 -9.28 -7.90
N LEU A 112 21.23 -10.55 -7.55
CA LEU A 112 19.98 -11.19 -7.16
C LEU A 112 19.57 -10.71 -5.78
N ARG A 113 18.39 -10.09 -5.70
CA ARG A 113 17.76 -9.75 -4.41
C ARG A 113 17.08 -10.96 -3.78
N LEU A 114 16.56 -11.85 -4.62
CA LEU A 114 15.97 -13.13 -4.25
C LEU A 114 16.59 -14.21 -5.13
N TYR A 115 17.04 -15.29 -4.52
CA TYR A 115 17.74 -16.39 -5.13
C TYR A 115 17.54 -17.67 -4.31
N PHE A 116 17.72 -18.80 -4.98
CA PHE A 116 17.85 -20.10 -4.33
C PHE A 116 19.33 -20.39 -4.11
N LYS A 117 19.71 -20.91 -2.94
CA LYS A 117 21.08 -21.29 -2.60
C LYS A 117 21.19 -22.80 -2.42
N CYS A 118 22.32 -23.37 -2.81
CA CYS A 118 22.65 -24.74 -2.44
C CYS A 118 22.93 -24.83 -0.94
N GLU A 119 22.40 -25.86 -0.28
CA GLU A 119 22.66 -26.07 1.16
C GLU A 119 24.13 -26.38 1.47
N LYS A 120 24.88 -26.88 0.49
CA LYS A 120 26.26 -27.38 0.68
C LYS A 120 27.36 -26.47 0.15
N CYS A 121 27.04 -25.50 -0.71
CA CYS A 121 28.04 -24.56 -1.24
C CYS A 121 27.41 -23.19 -1.57
N ASP A 122 28.24 -22.24 -2.00
CA ASP A 122 27.80 -20.87 -2.29
C ASP A 122 27.08 -20.69 -3.63
N PHE A 123 26.72 -21.78 -4.29
CA PHE A 123 25.97 -21.76 -5.54
C PHE A 123 24.58 -21.13 -5.36
N ALA A 124 24.30 -20.09 -6.12
CA ALA A 124 23.06 -19.34 -6.13
C ALA A 124 22.41 -19.31 -7.53
N LEU A 125 21.08 -19.45 -7.57
CA LEU A 125 20.28 -19.34 -8.79
C LEU A 125 19.19 -18.30 -8.67
N CYS A 126 18.94 -17.59 -9.76
CA CYS A 126 17.71 -16.85 -9.92
C CYS A 126 16.50 -17.79 -10.05
N TYR A 127 15.31 -17.27 -9.72
CA TYR A 127 14.06 -18.03 -9.82
C TYR A 127 13.83 -18.67 -11.20
N PRO A 128 14.03 -17.95 -12.33
CA PRO A 128 13.90 -18.56 -13.65
C PRO A 128 14.83 -19.75 -13.86
N CYS A 129 16.11 -19.62 -13.46
CA CYS A 129 17.05 -20.74 -13.62
C CYS A 129 16.65 -21.95 -12.78
N ASN A 130 16.15 -21.74 -11.56
CA ASN A 130 15.65 -22.82 -10.71
C ASN A 130 14.41 -23.49 -11.33
N SER A 131 13.46 -22.71 -11.86
CA SER A 131 12.25 -23.25 -12.49
C SER A 131 12.54 -24.07 -13.76
N PHE A 132 13.66 -23.81 -14.45
CA PHE A 132 14.15 -24.65 -15.54
C PHE A 132 14.81 -25.96 -15.08
N GLY A 133 14.69 -26.32 -13.80
CA GLY A 133 15.26 -27.53 -13.22
C GLY A 133 16.79 -27.51 -13.17
N ARG A 134 17.42 -26.33 -13.21
CA ARG A 134 18.88 -26.25 -13.13
C ARG A 134 19.33 -26.50 -11.70
N GLY A 135 20.16 -27.53 -11.51
CA GLY A 135 20.78 -27.84 -10.22
C GLY A 135 22.12 -27.16 -9.99
N CYS A 136 22.63 -27.33 -8.76
CA CYS A 136 24.01 -27.00 -8.39
C CYS A 136 25.01 -27.70 -9.32
N ARG A 137 26.08 -26.99 -9.73
CA ARG A 137 27.11 -27.58 -10.61
C ARG A 137 27.90 -28.69 -9.92
N GLU A 138 28.18 -28.51 -8.63
CA GLU A 138 29.04 -29.42 -7.85
C GLU A 138 28.24 -30.61 -7.30
N HIS A 139 27.00 -30.36 -6.89
CA HIS A 139 26.18 -31.34 -6.18
C HIS A 139 25.04 -31.93 -7.02
N GLY A 140 24.93 -31.52 -8.28
CA GLY A 140 23.88 -31.97 -9.20
C GLY A 140 22.49 -31.43 -8.86
N ALA A 141 21.49 -31.94 -9.58
CA ALA A 141 20.07 -31.60 -9.38
C ALA A 141 19.42 -32.34 -8.20
N SER A 142 20.14 -33.29 -7.59
CA SER A 142 19.64 -34.11 -6.48
C SER A 142 19.61 -33.40 -5.14
N ILE A 143 20.36 -32.31 -4.98
CA ILE A 143 20.33 -31.51 -3.75
C ILE A 143 19.32 -30.37 -3.92
N PRO A 144 18.33 -30.24 -3.02
CA PRO A 144 17.37 -29.16 -3.10
C PRO A 144 18.10 -27.82 -2.94
N LEU A 145 17.75 -26.87 -3.80
CA LEU A 145 18.11 -25.49 -3.59
C LEU A 145 17.03 -24.86 -2.70
N VAL A 146 17.46 -24.14 -1.67
CA VAL A 146 16.58 -23.54 -0.67
C VAL A 146 16.62 -22.03 -0.75
N GLU A 147 15.55 -21.37 -0.36
CA GLU A 147 15.56 -19.92 -0.15
C GLU A 147 16.29 -19.67 1.18
N PRO A 148 17.44 -19.00 1.20
CA PRO A 148 18.26 -18.87 2.41
C PRO A 148 17.76 -17.75 3.35
N TYR A 149 16.52 -17.31 3.19
CA TYR A 149 15.94 -16.21 3.95
C TYR A 149 14.71 -16.69 4.70
N ASP A 150 14.65 -16.37 5.99
CA ASP A 150 13.46 -16.64 6.81
C ASP A 150 12.33 -15.63 6.55
N HIS A 151 12.66 -14.45 6.03
CA HIS A 151 11.73 -13.34 5.80
C HIS A 151 12.14 -12.48 4.60
N ILE A 152 11.14 -11.99 3.85
CA ILE A 152 11.33 -11.11 2.69
C ILE A 152 10.42 -9.89 2.83
N ASP A 153 11.00 -8.69 2.91
CA ASP A 153 10.26 -7.44 2.82
C ASP A 153 9.95 -7.11 1.36
N LEU A 154 8.77 -7.52 0.91
CA LEU A 154 8.24 -7.11 -0.39
C LEU A 154 7.66 -5.71 -0.29
N ASN A 155 8.22 -4.75 -1.04
CA ASN A 155 7.59 -3.44 -1.19
C ASN A 155 6.37 -3.58 -2.12
N LEU A 156 5.20 -3.78 -1.51
CA LEU A 156 3.90 -3.87 -2.18
C LEU A 156 3.30 -2.49 -2.50
N SER A 157 3.98 -1.41 -2.13
CA SER A 157 3.57 -0.05 -2.46
C SER A 157 3.69 0.13 -3.98
N LYS A 158 2.59 0.58 -4.61
CA LYS A 158 2.47 1.06 -6.00
C LYS A 158 3.81 0.97 -6.77
N PRO A 159 3.97 0.03 -7.73
CA PRO A 159 5.14 0.03 -8.59
C PRO A 159 5.25 1.44 -9.14
N SER A 160 6.42 2.06 -8.90
CA SER A 160 6.74 3.44 -9.21
C SER A 160 6.00 3.84 -10.46
N THR A 161 5.22 4.91 -10.40
CA THR A 161 4.58 5.52 -11.57
C THR A 161 5.65 5.70 -12.65
N GLY A 162 5.75 4.73 -13.55
CA GLY A 162 6.34 4.95 -14.85
C GLY A 162 5.46 6.02 -15.45
N SER A 163 6.07 7.15 -15.78
CA SER A 163 5.42 8.22 -16.53
C SER A 163 4.51 7.64 -17.59
N ASN A 164 3.33 8.24 -17.76
CA ASN A 164 2.33 7.90 -18.77
C ASN A 164 2.85 8.00 -20.23
N ASP A 165 4.14 8.20 -20.44
CA ASP A 165 4.73 8.62 -21.70
C ASP A 165 5.57 7.53 -22.37
N ASN A 166 5.59 6.29 -21.86
CA ASN A 166 6.19 5.17 -22.58
C ASN A 166 5.13 4.14 -23.02
N PRO A 167 4.72 4.14 -24.31
CA PRO A 167 3.60 3.34 -24.81
C PRO A 167 3.92 1.85 -25.05
N ALA A 168 5.05 1.34 -24.56
CA ALA A 168 5.45 -0.05 -24.74
C ALA A 168 5.67 -0.71 -23.39
N PHE A 169 4.77 -1.60 -22.96
CA PHE A 169 4.92 -2.76 -22.05
C PHE A 169 6.11 -2.81 -21.04
N ALA A 170 6.54 -1.69 -20.47
CA ALA A 170 7.84 -1.60 -19.78
C ALA A 170 7.74 -1.65 -18.26
N SER A 171 6.53 -1.67 -17.68
CA SER A 171 6.42 -1.82 -16.23
C SER A 171 6.53 -3.31 -15.84
N PRO A 172 7.12 -3.63 -14.68
CA PRO A 172 7.12 -4.99 -14.15
C PRO A 172 5.71 -5.59 -14.06
N LEU A 173 4.70 -4.75 -13.80
CA LEU A 173 3.30 -5.17 -13.76
C LEU A 173 2.75 -5.52 -15.15
N HIS A 174 3.15 -4.80 -16.21
CA HIS A 174 2.82 -5.18 -17.59
C HIS A 174 3.40 -6.54 -17.94
N HIS A 175 4.68 -6.74 -17.62
CA HIS A 175 5.34 -8.00 -17.90
C HIS A 175 4.72 -9.16 -17.12
N PHE A 176 4.45 -8.98 -15.82
CA PHE A 176 3.76 -9.95 -14.99
C PHE A 176 2.38 -10.31 -15.57
N THR A 177 1.55 -9.30 -15.86
CA THR A 177 0.19 -9.53 -16.36
C THR A 177 0.22 -10.22 -17.73
N ALA A 178 1.14 -9.83 -18.62
CA ALA A 178 1.31 -10.46 -19.92
C ALA A 178 1.75 -11.93 -19.79
N LEU A 179 2.70 -12.20 -18.92
CA LEU A 179 3.21 -13.54 -18.66
C LEU A 179 2.13 -14.48 -18.13
N GLU A 180 1.36 -14.03 -17.13
CA GLU A 180 0.30 -14.86 -16.52
C GLU A 180 -0.84 -15.14 -17.51
N LEU A 181 -1.14 -14.22 -18.42
CA LEU A 181 -2.11 -14.47 -19.49
C LEU A 181 -1.58 -15.47 -20.52
N GLU A 182 -0.31 -15.37 -20.93
CA GLU A 182 0.28 -16.26 -21.93
C GLU A 182 0.54 -17.68 -21.40
N LYS A 183 0.73 -17.84 -20.09
CA LYS A 183 0.85 -19.17 -19.46
C LYS A 183 -0.41 -20.02 -19.62
N GLU A 184 -1.58 -19.43 -19.39
CA GLU A 184 -2.85 -20.17 -19.42
C GLU A 184 -3.51 -20.14 -20.80
N MET A 185 -3.44 -19.02 -21.52
CA MET A 185 -4.13 -18.85 -22.81
C MET A 185 -3.24 -19.10 -24.04
N GLY A 186 -1.96 -19.43 -23.85
CA GLY A 186 -0.98 -19.66 -24.94
C GLY A 186 -0.37 -18.37 -25.50
N ASP A 187 0.30 -18.46 -26.66
CA ASP A 187 1.01 -17.32 -27.26
C ASP A 187 0.05 -16.22 -27.76
N LEU A 188 -0.04 -15.14 -26.97
CA LEU A 188 -0.82 -13.94 -27.29
C LEU A 188 0.04 -12.86 -27.96
N ARG A 189 1.32 -13.12 -28.25
CA ARG A 189 2.29 -12.15 -28.78
C ARG A 189 2.36 -10.87 -27.96
N LEU A 190 2.29 -11.00 -26.64
CA LEU A 190 2.49 -9.94 -25.66
C LEU A 190 3.99 -9.74 -25.34
N ASN A 191 4.86 -10.53 -25.97
CA ASN A 191 6.31 -10.52 -25.80
C ASN A 191 6.73 -10.86 -24.36
N SER A 192 5.99 -11.73 -23.65
CA SER A 192 6.55 -12.31 -22.42
C SER A 192 7.64 -13.32 -22.82
N VAL A 193 8.80 -13.23 -22.18
CA VAL A 193 10.06 -13.90 -22.61
C VAL A 193 10.01 -15.43 -22.41
N LEU A 194 8.88 -15.99 -21.97
CA LEU A 194 8.74 -17.38 -21.52
C LEU A 194 7.90 -18.29 -22.43
N ALA A 195 7.42 -17.83 -23.58
CA ALA A 195 6.77 -18.73 -24.52
C ALA A 195 7.79 -19.71 -25.12
N GLY A 196 7.83 -20.93 -24.59
CA GLY A 196 8.50 -22.07 -25.22
C GLY A 196 7.91 -22.37 -26.61
N PRO A 197 8.59 -23.17 -27.44
CA PRO A 197 8.15 -23.43 -28.80
C PRO A 197 6.97 -24.40 -28.81
N SER A 198 5.74 -23.89 -28.83
CA SER A 198 4.55 -24.59 -29.31
C SER A 198 3.49 -23.55 -29.67
N ALA A 199 3.32 -23.23 -30.95
CA ALA A 199 2.47 -23.94 -31.90
C ALA A 199 0.97 -23.66 -31.69
N VAL A 200 0.52 -22.43 -32.02
CA VAL A 200 -0.56 -22.15 -32.99
C VAL A 200 -0.41 -20.68 -33.37
N SER A 201 -0.33 -20.37 -34.67
CA SER A 201 -0.34 -19.00 -35.18
C SER A 201 -1.73 -18.38 -35.00
N SER A 202 -2.06 -17.96 -33.78
CA SER A 202 -3.26 -17.17 -33.53
C SER A 202 -3.08 -15.77 -34.14
N GLY A 203 -4.01 -15.39 -35.02
CA GLY A 203 -3.89 -14.21 -35.90
C GLY A 203 -3.85 -12.87 -35.17
N HIS A 204 -3.62 -11.77 -35.90
CA HIS A 204 -3.48 -10.41 -35.34
C HIS A 204 -4.61 -9.95 -34.40
N ARG A 205 -5.80 -10.55 -34.46
CA ARG A 205 -6.92 -10.28 -33.55
C ARG A 205 -6.65 -10.71 -32.11
N THR A 206 -6.02 -11.85 -31.85
CA THR A 206 -5.77 -12.34 -30.48
C THR A 206 -4.72 -11.49 -29.76
N ALA A 207 -3.71 -11.00 -30.49
CA ALA A 207 -2.70 -10.11 -29.93
C ALA A 207 -3.27 -8.73 -29.56
N ALA A 208 -4.20 -8.18 -30.36
CA ALA A 208 -4.88 -6.93 -30.01
C ALA A 208 -5.77 -7.08 -28.77
N LEU A 209 -6.50 -8.19 -28.68
CA LEU A 209 -7.33 -8.54 -27.52
C LEU A 209 -6.49 -8.73 -26.25
N GLY A 210 -5.40 -9.50 -26.32
CA GLY A 210 -4.48 -9.68 -25.20
C GLY A 210 -3.90 -8.36 -24.69
N ARG A 211 -3.48 -7.47 -25.60
CA ARG A 211 -2.97 -6.13 -25.21
C ARG A 211 -4.04 -5.27 -24.55
N SER A 212 -5.27 -5.31 -25.08
CA SER A 212 -6.43 -4.62 -24.50
C SER A 212 -6.71 -5.14 -23.09
N LEU A 213 -6.66 -6.46 -22.89
CA LEU A 213 -6.90 -7.11 -21.62
C LEU A 213 -5.84 -6.76 -20.57
N VAL A 214 -4.55 -6.84 -20.91
CA VAL A 214 -3.45 -6.39 -20.03
C VAL A 214 -3.67 -4.94 -19.58
N LYS A 215 -3.96 -4.04 -20.54
CA LYS A 215 -4.22 -2.63 -20.24
C LYS A 215 -5.44 -2.45 -19.33
N SER A 216 -6.50 -3.23 -19.56
CA SER A 216 -7.71 -3.23 -18.74
C SER A 216 -7.43 -3.67 -17.31
N ILE A 217 -6.76 -4.82 -17.12
CA ILE A 217 -6.40 -5.37 -15.81
C ILE A 217 -5.55 -4.38 -15.02
N ILE A 218 -4.50 -3.83 -15.63
CA ILE A 218 -3.58 -2.90 -14.95
C ILE A 218 -4.30 -1.62 -14.52
N ARG A 219 -5.09 -1.04 -15.44
CA ARG A 219 -5.87 0.17 -15.17
C ARG A 219 -6.85 -0.06 -14.03
N LYS A 220 -7.65 -1.12 -14.09
CA LYS A 220 -8.65 -1.44 -13.06
C LYS A 220 -8.01 -1.79 -11.72
N SER A 221 -6.85 -2.44 -11.73
CA SER A 221 -6.10 -2.77 -10.51
C SER A 221 -5.46 -1.56 -9.84
N GLY A 222 -5.54 -0.36 -10.43
CA GLY A 222 -4.89 0.83 -9.88
C GLY A 222 -3.37 0.65 -9.70
N TRP A 223 -2.76 -0.16 -10.56
CA TRP A 223 -1.36 -0.60 -10.47
C TRP A 223 -1.01 -1.44 -9.24
N ASN A 224 -1.99 -2.03 -8.56
CA ASN A 224 -1.76 -2.94 -7.44
C ASN A 224 -1.55 -4.38 -7.95
N LEU A 225 -0.42 -5.00 -7.59
CA LEU A 225 -0.08 -6.37 -8.02
C LEU A 225 -1.08 -7.42 -7.51
N ASN A 226 -1.53 -7.29 -6.27
CA ASN A 226 -2.47 -8.25 -5.67
C ASN A 226 -3.83 -8.19 -6.39
N LEU A 227 -4.33 -6.99 -6.67
CA LEU A 227 -5.58 -6.83 -7.43
C LEU A 227 -5.43 -7.30 -8.88
N ALA A 228 -4.28 -7.06 -9.49
CA ALA A 228 -3.99 -7.56 -10.83
C ALA A 228 -4.00 -9.08 -10.85
N ARG A 229 -3.41 -9.73 -9.84
CA ARG A 229 -3.46 -11.18 -9.68
C ARG A 229 -4.87 -11.70 -9.46
N LEU A 230 -5.65 -11.12 -8.54
CA LEU A 230 -7.04 -11.53 -8.31
C LEU A 230 -7.91 -11.40 -9.57
N ARG A 231 -7.62 -10.41 -10.43
CA ARG A 231 -8.27 -10.24 -11.74
C ARG A 231 -7.79 -11.25 -12.78
N LEU A 232 -6.52 -11.66 -12.73
CA LEU A 232 -5.99 -12.71 -13.59
C LEU A 232 -6.59 -14.07 -13.23
N ASP A 233 -6.70 -14.38 -11.93
CA ASP A 233 -7.34 -15.62 -11.46
C ASP A 233 -8.79 -15.74 -12.00
N GLU A 234 -9.56 -14.63 -12.00
CA GLU A 234 -10.91 -14.64 -12.59
C GLU A 234 -10.91 -14.78 -14.13
N VAL A 235 -9.91 -14.22 -14.81
CA VAL A 235 -9.75 -14.44 -16.25
C VAL A 235 -9.40 -15.90 -16.54
N HIS A 236 -8.60 -16.53 -15.68
CA HIS A 236 -8.25 -17.94 -15.79
C HIS A 236 -9.44 -18.87 -15.53
N ASP A 237 -10.36 -18.47 -14.65
CA ASP A 237 -11.63 -19.19 -14.43
C ASP A 237 -12.62 -19.08 -15.61
N LEU A 238 -12.37 -18.20 -16.59
CA LEU A 238 -13.22 -18.00 -17.75
C LEU A 238 -12.70 -18.75 -18.99
N ASP A 239 -13.44 -19.77 -19.44
CA ASP A 239 -13.08 -20.58 -20.62
C ASP A 239 -13.04 -19.82 -21.97
N SER A 240 -13.41 -18.53 -22.02
CA SER A 240 -13.40 -17.74 -23.26
C SER A 240 -13.27 -16.22 -23.07
N PHE A 241 -12.69 -15.55 -24.08
CA PHE A 241 -12.53 -14.08 -24.13
C PHE A 241 -13.85 -13.30 -24.12
N GLU A 242 -14.95 -13.86 -24.61
CA GLU A 242 -16.28 -13.20 -24.60
C GLU A 242 -16.87 -13.10 -23.18
N GLY A 243 -16.49 -14.04 -22.29
CA GLY A 243 -16.85 -13.96 -20.86
C GLY A 243 -16.17 -12.78 -20.17
N VAL A 244 -14.93 -12.48 -20.55
CA VAL A 244 -14.10 -11.41 -19.96
C VAL A 244 -14.68 -10.01 -20.24
N GLU A 245 -15.30 -9.79 -21.40
CA GLU A 245 -15.94 -8.51 -21.71
C GLU A 245 -17.25 -8.27 -20.95
N LYS A 246 -18.04 -9.33 -20.69
CA LYS A 246 -19.33 -9.26 -19.97
C LYS A 246 -19.20 -9.13 -18.45
N VAL A 247 -18.09 -9.58 -17.87
CA VAL A 247 -17.80 -9.44 -16.42
C VAL A 247 -17.40 -8.00 -16.06
N ASN A 248 -17.25 -7.09 -17.04
CA ASN A 248 -16.78 -5.73 -16.80
C ASN A 248 -17.70 -4.83 -15.97
N ASP A 249 -18.99 -5.16 -15.83
CA ASP A 249 -19.97 -4.35 -15.11
C ASP A 249 -20.04 -4.66 -13.61
N ARG A 250 -19.40 -5.75 -13.15
CA ARG A 250 -19.38 -6.15 -11.73
C ARG A 250 -17.95 -6.26 -11.22
N LEU A 251 -17.79 -6.17 -9.90
CA LEU A 251 -16.51 -6.46 -9.30
C LEU A 251 -16.23 -7.97 -9.38
N PRO A 252 -14.97 -8.36 -9.65
CA PRO A 252 -14.54 -9.73 -9.62
C PRO A 252 -14.89 -10.43 -8.31
N ARG A 253 -15.31 -11.70 -8.37
CA ARG A 253 -15.68 -12.46 -7.15
C ARG A 253 -14.55 -12.50 -6.15
N SER A 254 -13.32 -12.72 -6.62
CA SER A 254 -12.10 -12.74 -5.82
C SER A 254 -11.84 -11.39 -5.11
N ILE A 255 -12.10 -10.27 -5.79
CA ILE A 255 -12.00 -8.92 -5.22
C ILE A 255 -13.11 -8.67 -4.20
N THR A 256 -14.35 -9.06 -4.51
CA THR A 256 -15.46 -8.93 -3.54
C THR A 256 -15.21 -9.77 -2.28
N ALA A 257 -14.67 -10.98 -2.43
CA ALA A 257 -14.32 -11.85 -1.30
C ALA A 257 -13.17 -11.26 -0.46
N TYR A 258 -12.14 -10.72 -1.11
CA TYR A 258 -11.07 -9.99 -0.43
C TYR A 258 -11.61 -8.81 0.38
N PHE A 259 -12.48 -7.98 -0.21
CA PHE A 259 -13.09 -6.87 0.50
C PHE A 259 -14.01 -7.32 1.64
N ALA A 260 -14.85 -8.33 1.42
CA ALA A 260 -15.71 -8.89 2.44
C ALA A 260 -14.89 -9.38 3.65
N HIS A 261 -13.77 -10.07 3.41
CA HIS A 261 -12.87 -10.51 4.46
C HIS A 261 -12.27 -9.33 5.25
N GLU A 262 -11.84 -8.27 4.57
CA GLU A 262 -11.31 -7.07 5.24
C GLU A 262 -12.37 -6.33 6.05
N ILE A 263 -13.63 -6.30 5.59
CA ILE A 263 -14.75 -5.75 6.36
C ILE A 263 -15.06 -6.63 7.59
N GLU A 264 -15.09 -7.95 7.44
CA GLU A 264 -15.30 -8.87 8.56
C GLU A 264 -14.22 -8.70 9.66
N ARG A 265 -12.98 -8.39 9.28
CA ARG A 265 -11.93 -8.06 10.25
C ARG A 265 -12.21 -6.77 11.03
N ILE A 266 -12.87 -5.79 10.43
CA ILE A 266 -13.31 -4.57 11.12
C ILE A 266 -14.50 -4.89 12.04
N GLU A 267 -15.41 -5.76 11.62
CA GLU A 267 -16.57 -6.19 12.41
C GLU A 267 -16.21 -6.90 13.71
N ARG A 268 -15.08 -7.62 13.73
CA ARG A 268 -14.58 -8.32 14.93
C ARG A 268 -13.93 -7.40 15.97
N ARG A 269 -13.76 -6.11 15.68
CA ARG A 269 -13.19 -5.14 16.63
C ARG A 269 -14.21 -4.76 17.71
N ASP A 270 -13.75 -4.00 18.70
CA ASP A 270 -14.66 -3.42 19.70
C ASP A 270 -15.73 -2.54 19.02
N ALA A 271 -16.90 -2.43 19.65
CA ALA A 271 -18.07 -1.81 19.03
C ALA A 271 -17.81 -0.37 18.56
N VAL A 272 -16.99 0.39 19.30
CA VAL A 272 -16.69 1.79 18.98
C VAL A 272 -15.74 1.88 17.79
N GLU A 273 -14.63 1.14 17.79
CA GLU A 273 -13.70 1.09 16.66
C GLU A 273 -14.37 0.57 15.40
N ARG A 274 -15.17 -0.48 15.52
CA ARG A 274 -15.95 -1.05 14.42
C ARG A 274 -16.85 0.01 13.79
N ASP A 275 -17.68 0.66 14.60
CA ASP A 275 -18.67 1.62 14.09
C ASP A 275 -17.98 2.84 13.46
N ILE A 276 -16.89 3.34 14.07
CA ILE A 276 -16.07 4.40 13.48
C ILE A 276 -15.47 3.97 12.14
N GLY A 277 -14.90 2.77 12.06
CA GLY A 277 -14.29 2.26 10.84
C GLY A 277 -15.29 2.16 9.69
N LEU A 278 -16.45 1.56 9.96
CA LEU A 278 -17.50 1.36 8.96
C LEU A 278 -18.13 2.70 8.51
N LEU A 279 -18.43 3.60 9.44
CA LEU A 279 -18.95 4.93 9.11
C LEU A 279 -17.93 5.73 8.29
N ALA A 280 -16.64 5.67 8.66
CA ALA A 280 -15.60 6.37 7.93
C ALA A 280 -15.44 5.87 6.50
N ILE A 281 -15.37 4.55 6.31
CA ILE A 281 -15.32 3.91 4.99
C ILE A 281 -16.49 4.37 4.13
N THR A 282 -17.69 4.30 4.70
CA THR A 282 -18.93 4.62 3.98
C THR A 282 -18.98 6.09 3.57
N ALA A 283 -18.67 7.00 4.51
CA ALA A 283 -18.65 8.44 4.25
C ALA A 283 -17.61 8.84 3.19
N VAL A 284 -16.41 8.23 3.21
CA VAL A 284 -15.37 8.51 2.22
C VAL A 284 -15.77 7.99 0.83
N ALA A 285 -16.27 6.75 0.74
CA ALA A 285 -16.62 6.13 -0.54
C ALA A 285 -17.77 6.86 -1.26
N HIS A 286 -18.76 7.34 -0.50
CA HIS A 286 -19.94 8.05 -1.02
C HIS A 286 -19.71 9.54 -1.28
N SER A 287 -18.54 10.07 -0.97
CA SER A 287 -18.23 11.47 -1.25
C SER A 287 -18.20 11.82 -2.75
N GLY A 288 -18.07 10.82 -3.63
CA GLY A 288 -17.93 11.01 -5.08
C GLY A 288 -16.62 11.66 -5.54
N LYS A 289 -15.81 12.18 -4.60
CA LYS A 289 -14.57 12.91 -4.90
C LYS A 289 -13.43 11.92 -5.12
N ALA A 290 -12.82 11.93 -6.31
CA ALA A 290 -11.66 11.09 -6.62
C ALA A 290 -10.44 11.37 -5.72
N THR A 291 -10.35 12.59 -5.16
CA THR A 291 -9.32 13.02 -4.21
C THR A 291 -9.62 12.64 -2.76
N GLY A 292 -10.78 12.04 -2.50
CA GLY A 292 -11.29 11.80 -1.15
C GLY A 292 -11.92 13.06 -0.52
N ILE A 293 -12.09 13.02 0.80
CA ILE A 293 -12.72 14.10 1.60
C ILE A 293 -11.75 14.70 2.61
N PRO A 294 -11.87 16.01 2.92
CA PRO A 294 -11.14 16.62 4.02
C PRO A 294 -11.37 15.88 5.35
N VAL A 295 -10.33 15.77 6.16
CA VAL A 295 -10.43 15.17 7.52
C VAL A 295 -11.50 15.87 8.35
N SER A 296 -11.58 17.20 8.29
CA SER A 296 -12.60 17.98 9.01
C SER A 296 -14.03 17.67 8.56
N GLU A 297 -14.23 17.39 7.27
CA GLU A 297 -15.53 17.00 6.72
C GLU A 297 -15.92 15.61 7.22
N LEU A 298 -14.98 14.65 7.20
CA LEU A 298 -15.19 13.31 7.75
C LEU A 298 -15.51 13.34 9.25
N GLU A 299 -14.75 14.12 10.01
CA GLU A 299 -14.96 14.29 11.45
C GLU A 299 -16.32 14.90 11.76
N SER A 300 -16.82 15.81 10.93
CA SER A 300 -18.17 16.37 11.09
C SER A 300 -19.25 15.31 10.84
N ARG A 301 -19.14 14.56 9.73
CA ARG A 301 -20.12 13.55 9.31
C ARG A 301 -20.28 12.42 10.34
N ILE A 302 -19.18 11.82 10.78
CA ILE A 302 -19.24 10.73 11.75
C ILE A 302 -19.72 11.25 13.12
N ARG A 303 -19.35 12.47 13.52
CA ARG A 303 -19.78 13.06 14.80
C ARG A 303 -21.29 13.26 14.87
N GLY A 304 -21.91 13.71 13.78
CA GLY A 304 -23.37 13.84 13.71
C GLY A 304 -24.06 12.53 14.07
N VAL A 305 -23.68 11.44 13.38
CA VAL A 305 -24.27 10.11 13.59
C VAL A 305 -23.99 9.56 14.99
N MET A 306 -22.76 9.70 15.48
CA MET A 306 -22.37 9.19 16.80
C MET A 306 -23.11 9.89 17.94
N ASN A 307 -23.37 11.19 17.82
CA ASN A 307 -24.13 11.94 18.82
C ASN A 307 -25.61 11.54 18.87
N GLU A 308 -26.18 11.08 17.75
CA GLU A 308 -27.57 10.66 17.64
C GLU A 308 -27.78 9.19 18.05
N SER A 309 -26.85 8.31 17.68
CA SER A 309 -27.01 6.86 17.83
C SER A 309 -26.47 6.31 19.16
N LEU A 310 -25.56 7.02 19.81
CA LEU A 310 -24.86 6.53 20.98
C LEU A 310 -24.92 7.58 22.07
N SER A 311 -25.44 7.22 23.25
CA SER A 311 -25.39 8.01 24.49
C SER A 311 -23.94 8.09 25.01
N VAL A 312 -23.02 8.53 24.16
CA VAL A 312 -21.58 8.51 24.35
C VAL A 312 -21.16 9.93 24.73
N SER A 313 -21.54 10.30 25.93
CA SER A 313 -21.00 11.48 26.62
C SER A 313 -19.55 11.29 27.07
N ASN A 314 -18.99 10.08 26.94
CA ASN A 314 -17.68 9.70 27.51
C ASN A 314 -16.66 9.08 26.52
N SER A 315 -16.91 9.01 25.21
CA SER A 315 -15.84 8.51 24.31
C SER A 315 -14.70 9.53 24.19
N PRO A 316 -13.44 9.07 24.13
CA PRO A 316 -12.32 9.91 23.78
C PRO A 316 -12.60 10.66 22.46
N PRO A 317 -12.12 11.91 22.30
CA PRO A 317 -12.14 12.56 21.01
C PRO A 317 -11.34 11.72 20.03
N TRP A 318 -12.03 11.19 19.04
CA TRP A 318 -11.45 10.33 18.02
C TRP A 318 -10.77 11.22 16.98
N GLY A 319 -9.46 11.00 16.81
CA GLY A 319 -8.67 11.68 15.80
C GLY A 319 -8.53 10.84 14.54
N LEU A 320 -7.97 11.44 13.49
CA LEU A 320 -7.55 10.77 12.26
C LEU A 320 -6.85 9.43 12.52
N ASP A 321 -6.00 9.37 13.54
CA ASP A 321 -5.25 8.17 13.92
C ASP A 321 -6.15 6.96 14.21
N ASN A 322 -7.25 7.19 14.94
CA ASN A 322 -8.20 6.14 15.29
C ASN A 322 -9.01 5.70 14.06
N VAL A 323 -9.38 6.64 13.19
CA VAL A 323 -10.07 6.32 11.93
C VAL A 323 -9.18 5.47 11.02
N MET A 324 -7.91 5.84 10.87
CA MET A 324 -6.97 5.09 10.04
C MET A 324 -6.68 3.70 10.61
N LEU A 325 -6.61 3.57 11.94
CA LEU A 325 -6.46 2.28 12.62
C LEU A 325 -7.71 1.40 12.43
N ALA A 326 -8.88 1.96 12.70
CA ALA A 326 -10.18 1.29 12.63
C ALA A 326 -10.51 0.78 11.23
N THR A 327 -10.06 1.49 10.19
CA THR A 327 -10.31 1.13 8.78
C THR A 327 -9.30 0.16 8.19
N ASN A 328 -8.34 -0.32 9.00
CA ASN A 328 -7.38 -1.37 8.62
C ASN A 328 -6.63 -1.12 7.29
N GLY A 329 -6.40 0.15 6.93
CA GLY A 329 -5.71 0.51 5.68
C GLY A 329 -6.58 0.48 4.41
N LEU A 330 -7.89 0.26 4.55
CA LEU A 330 -8.86 0.45 3.45
C LEU A 330 -9.06 1.92 3.08
N LEU A 331 -8.72 2.83 4.00
CA LEU A 331 -8.58 4.25 3.76
C LEU A 331 -7.11 4.67 3.76
N VAL A 332 -6.79 5.69 2.96
CA VAL A 332 -5.45 6.28 2.84
C VAL A 332 -5.53 7.80 2.92
N VAL A 333 -4.50 8.39 3.54
CA VAL A 333 -4.34 9.85 3.56
C VAL A 333 -3.80 10.31 2.19
N GLN A 334 -4.47 11.26 1.56
CA GLN A 334 -4.02 11.95 0.36
C GLN A 334 -3.51 13.36 0.73
N PRO A 335 -2.19 13.57 0.83
CA PRO A 335 -1.61 14.87 1.22
C PRO A 335 -1.41 15.80 0.01
N ARG A 336 -2.24 15.71 -1.04
CA ARG A 336 -2.02 16.45 -2.30
C ARG A 336 -2.26 17.96 -2.19
N THR A 337 -2.79 18.44 -1.07
CA THR A 337 -3.18 19.84 -0.84
C THR A 337 -2.85 20.25 0.59
N ASP A 338 -2.86 21.55 0.88
CA ASP A 338 -2.71 22.10 2.25
C ASP A 338 -3.73 21.53 3.25
N ILE A 339 -4.86 21.04 2.73
CA ILE A 339 -5.89 20.31 3.47
C ILE A 339 -5.62 18.81 3.34
N VAL A 340 -5.53 18.13 4.48
CA VAL A 340 -5.40 16.67 4.53
C VAL A 340 -6.71 16.03 4.08
N HIS A 341 -6.64 15.20 3.04
CA HIS A 341 -7.78 14.42 2.56
C HIS A 341 -7.63 12.94 2.92
N ILE A 342 -8.75 12.23 3.03
CA ILE A 342 -8.83 10.78 3.22
C ILE A 342 -9.61 10.22 2.04
N ALA A 343 -9.06 9.19 1.39
CA ALA A 343 -9.67 8.51 0.26
C ALA A 343 -9.69 7.00 0.47
N CYS A 344 -10.52 6.29 -0.31
CA CYS A 344 -10.38 4.85 -0.47
C CYS A 344 -8.99 4.52 -1.02
N TYR A 345 -8.40 3.41 -0.54
CA TYR A 345 -7.05 3.03 -0.95
C TYR A 345 -6.93 2.71 -2.44
N ASN A 346 -8.03 2.27 -3.07
CA ASN A 346 -8.20 2.10 -4.51
C ASN A 346 -9.62 2.50 -4.95
N GLN A 347 -9.86 2.55 -6.26
CA GLN A 347 -11.18 2.88 -6.82
C GLN A 347 -12.18 1.71 -6.70
N ASP A 348 -11.71 0.47 -6.87
CA ASP A 348 -12.55 -0.74 -6.78
C ASP A 348 -13.22 -0.85 -5.41
N PHE A 349 -12.53 -0.51 -4.32
CA PHE A 349 -13.13 -0.50 -2.99
C PHE A 349 -14.18 0.59 -2.84
N GLY A 350 -13.91 1.78 -3.40
CA GLY A 350 -14.93 2.84 -3.44
C GLY A 350 -16.19 2.40 -4.18
N PHE A 351 -16.04 1.65 -5.28
CA PHE A 351 -17.16 1.07 -6.02
C PHE A 351 -17.86 -0.05 -5.21
N TYR A 352 -17.10 -0.95 -4.59
CA TYR A 352 -17.62 -2.01 -3.70
C TYR A 352 -18.56 -1.45 -2.61
N VAL A 353 -18.16 -0.34 -1.99
CA VAL A 353 -18.93 0.31 -0.92
C VAL A 353 -20.17 1.03 -1.47
N ARG A 354 -20.07 1.69 -2.63
CA ARG A 354 -21.19 2.48 -3.21
C ARG A 354 -22.30 1.61 -3.79
N GLU A 355 -21.92 0.50 -4.40
CA GLU A 355 -22.84 -0.48 -5.00
C GLU A 355 -23.38 -1.48 -3.97
N ASP A 356 -23.20 -1.20 -2.68
CA ASP A 356 -23.83 -1.93 -1.57
C ASP A 356 -23.53 -3.45 -1.58
N TYR A 357 -22.31 -3.85 -1.99
CA TYR A 357 -21.88 -5.27 -1.99
C TYR A 357 -21.81 -5.90 -0.60
N ASN A 358 -21.90 -5.11 0.47
CA ASN A 358 -21.83 -5.57 1.86
C ASN A 358 -22.94 -4.92 2.70
N GLU A 359 -23.72 -5.74 3.38
CA GLU A 359 -24.88 -5.32 4.18
C GLU A 359 -24.49 -4.41 5.36
N THR A 360 -23.35 -4.68 6.01
CA THR A 360 -22.89 -3.87 7.15
C THR A 360 -22.50 -2.44 6.73
N LEU A 361 -21.88 -2.30 5.58
CA LEU A 361 -21.60 -0.99 4.98
C LEU A 361 -22.88 -0.30 4.51
N TYR A 362 -23.84 -1.04 3.95
CA TYR A 362 -25.16 -0.51 3.62
C TYR A 362 -25.90 0.02 4.86
N ASN A 363 -25.88 -0.73 5.96
CA ASN A 363 -26.44 -0.28 7.23
C ASN A 363 -25.76 1.00 7.74
N SER A 364 -24.44 1.11 7.58
CA SER A 364 -23.68 2.32 7.88
C SER A 364 -24.06 3.50 6.98
N LYS A 365 -24.39 3.25 5.70
CA LYS A 365 -24.86 4.25 4.73
C LYS A 365 -26.22 4.81 5.15
N CYS A 366 -27.14 3.95 5.58
CA CYS A 366 -28.43 4.36 6.13
C CYS A 366 -28.25 5.23 7.38
N LYS A 367 -27.34 4.86 8.31
CA LYS A 367 -27.04 5.66 9.50
C LYS A 367 -26.49 7.06 9.17
N LEU A 368 -25.76 7.20 8.06
CA LEU A 368 -25.22 8.48 7.59
C LEU A 368 -26.25 9.34 6.84
N GLY A 369 -27.49 8.86 6.64
CA GLY A 369 -28.51 9.57 5.85
C GLY A 369 -28.17 9.65 4.36
N LEU A 370 -27.28 8.77 3.86
CA LEU A 370 -26.83 8.77 2.46
C LEU A 370 -27.70 7.91 1.54
N GLY A 371 -28.72 7.23 2.09
CA GLY A 371 -29.60 6.34 1.34
C GLY A 371 -30.63 7.04 0.44
N ASP A 372 -31.05 8.27 0.79
CA ASP A 372 -32.15 8.97 0.11
C ASP A 372 -31.71 9.91 -1.02
N GLN A 373 -30.42 10.25 -1.12
CA GLN A 373 -29.91 11.19 -2.13
C GLN A 373 -29.79 10.62 -3.56
N MET A 374 -30.01 9.31 -3.76
CA MET A 374 -29.90 8.69 -5.10
C MET A 374 -31.25 8.50 -5.83
N LYS A 375 -32.39 8.86 -5.22
CA LYS A 375 -33.70 8.77 -5.89
C LYS A 375 -34.12 10.04 -6.63
N GLU A 376 -33.41 11.16 -6.47
CA GLU A 376 -33.78 12.45 -7.09
C GLU A 376 -32.98 12.79 -8.36
N GLU A 377 -31.99 11.99 -8.76
CA GLU A 377 -31.18 12.23 -9.97
C GLU A 377 -31.29 11.10 -11.03
N SER A 378 -32.35 10.29 -11.00
CA SER A 378 -32.65 9.29 -12.06
C SER A 378 -33.68 9.79 -13.06
#